data_AF-A0A496XXZ4-F1
#
_entry.id   AF-A0A496XXZ4-F1
#
_cell.length_a   1.000
_cell.length_b   1.000
_cell.length_c   1.000
_cell.angle_alpha   90.00
_cell.angle_beta   90.00
_cell.angle_gamma   90.00
#
_symmetry.space_group_name_H-M   'P 1'
#
loop_
_entity.id
_entity.type
_entity.pdbx_description
1 polymer ?
#
loop_
_entity_poly.entity_id
_entity_poly.type
_entity_poly.pdbx_seq_one_letter_code
_entity_poly.pdbx_strand_id
1 'polypeptide(L)'
;MNSFEQISFEEFKDNFEPIQNFIDDEAGMDGMLFDICGEELNYVKEESSSGTVWTLIEKHKQRYILEGFHIKDRVGYIITAIPNTNINIKLEVIFEKKKILQEQQVEVQQTKQTFLQKLFGIFR
;
A
#
# COMPACT_ATOMS: atom_id res chain seq x y z
N MET A 1 -3.43 10.57 -25.81
CA MET A 1 -3.51 9.24 -25.17
C MET A 1 -3.11 9.44 -23.73
N ASN A 2 -4.01 9.15 -22.77
CA ASN A 2 -3.61 9.13 -21.36
C ASN A 2 -2.81 7.85 -21.14
N SER A 3 -1.49 7.91 -21.36
CA SER A 3 -0.59 6.81 -21.05
C SER A 3 -0.41 6.76 -19.54
N PHE A 4 -0.66 5.59 -18.96
CA PHE A 4 -0.27 5.31 -17.59
C PHE A 4 1.16 4.77 -17.60
N GLU A 5 2.02 5.31 -16.74
CA GLU A 5 3.28 4.66 -16.43
C GLU A 5 3.02 3.54 -15.42
N GLN A 6 3.58 2.36 -15.66
CA GLN A 6 3.43 1.23 -14.75
C GLN A 6 4.70 1.09 -13.92
N ILE A 7 4.58 1.34 -12.62
CA ILE A 7 5.66 1.21 -11.64
C ILE A 7 5.15 0.46 -10.40
N SER A 8 6.07 -0.09 -9.62
CA SER A 8 5.80 -0.66 -8.30
C SER A 8 5.56 0.44 -7.26
N PHE A 9 4.99 0.08 -6.11
CA PHE A 9 4.82 1.04 -5.02
C PHE A 9 6.16 1.46 -4.38
N GLU A 10 7.18 0.59 -4.40
CA GLU A 10 8.53 0.95 -3.95
C GLU A 10 9.16 2.01 -4.87
N GLU A 11 9.07 1.84 -6.19
CA GLU A 11 9.54 2.85 -7.15
C GLU A 11 8.77 4.18 -6.99
N PHE A 12 7.47 4.12 -6.69
CA PHE A 12 6.71 5.32 -6.35
C PHE A 12 7.27 6.01 -5.10
N LYS A 13 7.60 5.23 -4.05
CA LYS A 13 8.21 5.76 -2.82
C LYS A 13 9.57 6.41 -3.10
N ASP A 14 10.42 5.75 -3.88
CA ASP A 14 11.74 6.25 -4.25
C ASP A 14 11.69 7.54 -5.08
N ASN A 15 10.69 7.67 -5.96
CA ASN A 15 10.57 8.80 -6.86
C ASN A 15 9.92 10.04 -6.23
N PHE A 16 8.99 9.84 -5.27
CA PHE A 16 8.15 10.93 -4.77
C PHE A 16 8.24 11.17 -3.26
N GLU A 17 8.77 10.23 -2.49
CA GLU A 17 8.91 10.36 -1.03
C GLU A 17 7.56 10.66 -0.33
N PRO A 18 6.60 9.72 -0.34
CA PRO A 18 5.33 9.88 0.36
C PRO A 18 5.53 10.04 1.87
N ILE A 19 4.78 10.97 2.45
CA ILE A 19 4.82 11.23 3.88
C ILE A 19 3.95 10.24 4.65
N GLN A 20 4.34 9.93 5.88
CA GLN A 20 3.49 9.16 6.79
C GLN A 20 2.26 10.00 7.17
N ASN A 21 1.11 9.34 7.23
CA ASN A 21 -0.09 9.89 7.81
C ASN A 21 0.12 10.04 9.31
N PHE A 22 0.37 11.26 9.74
CA PHE A 22 0.58 11.61 11.15
C PHE A 22 -0.73 11.81 11.94
N ILE A 23 -1.88 11.66 11.27
CA ILE A 23 -3.21 11.81 11.86
C ILE A 23 -3.79 10.45 12.24
N ASP A 24 -3.51 9.40 11.45
CA ASP A 24 -3.93 8.02 11.70
C ASP A 24 -2.74 7.05 11.74
N ASP A 25 -2.46 6.52 12.93
CA ASP A 25 -1.39 5.55 13.18
C ASP A 25 -1.67 4.16 12.54
N GLU A 26 -2.91 3.86 12.16
CA GLU A 26 -3.33 2.61 11.52
C GLU A 26 -3.55 2.76 9.99
N ALA A 27 -3.06 3.87 9.42
CA ALA A 27 -3.26 4.20 8.01
C ALA A 27 -2.80 3.09 7.06
N GLY A 28 -3.57 2.90 5.99
CA GLY A 28 -3.25 1.96 4.91
C GLY A 28 -2.03 2.38 4.07
N MET A 29 -1.66 1.54 3.11
CA MET A 29 -0.54 1.80 2.17
C MET A 29 0.78 2.12 2.89
N ASP A 30 1.22 1.23 3.77
CA ASP A 30 2.42 1.44 4.61
C ASP A 30 2.36 2.72 5.47
N GLY A 31 1.18 3.05 6.01
CA GLY A 31 1.00 4.23 6.87
C GLY A 31 0.89 5.56 6.10
N MET A 32 0.68 5.55 4.78
CA MET A 32 0.75 6.76 3.94
C MET A 32 -0.62 7.22 3.42
N LEU A 33 -1.68 6.44 3.65
CA LEU A 33 -3.01 6.73 3.12
C LEU A 33 -3.75 7.73 4.02
N PHE A 34 -4.16 8.85 3.44
CA PHE A 34 -5.07 9.82 4.04
C PHE A 34 -6.52 9.56 3.58
N ASP A 35 -7.46 9.59 4.52
CA ASP A 35 -8.87 9.29 4.30
C ASP A 35 -9.61 10.42 3.55
N ILE A 36 -10.79 10.08 3.04
CA ILE A 36 -11.66 10.97 2.25
C ILE A 36 -12.60 11.80 3.12
N CYS A 37 -12.43 11.78 4.44
CA CYS A 37 -13.28 12.51 5.39
C CYS A 37 -12.49 13.04 6.58
N GLY A 38 -13.16 13.82 7.43
CA GLY A 38 -12.57 14.31 8.69
C GLY A 38 -11.37 15.25 8.53
N GLU A 39 -10.49 15.21 9.53
CA GLU A 39 -9.30 16.07 9.62
C GLU A 39 -8.26 15.76 8.53
N GLU A 40 -8.12 14.48 8.15
CA GLU A 40 -7.24 14.05 7.07
C GLU A 40 -7.62 14.69 5.74
N LEU A 41 -8.90 14.69 5.38
CA LEU A 41 -9.35 15.38 4.17
C LEU A 41 -9.08 16.88 4.23
N ASN A 42 -9.18 17.51 5.40
CA ASN A 42 -8.89 18.94 5.54
C ASN A 42 -7.42 19.23 5.26
N TYR A 43 -6.51 18.42 5.82
CA TYR A 43 -5.07 18.52 5.53
C TYR A 43 -4.78 18.31 4.03
N VAL A 44 -5.37 17.27 3.41
CA VAL A 44 -5.24 17.03 1.96
C VAL A 44 -5.72 18.22 1.12
N LYS A 45 -6.81 18.87 1.51
CA LYS A 45 -7.33 20.06 0.80
C LYS A 45 -6.36 21.23 0.87
N GLU A 46 -5.71 21.44 2.01
CA GLU A 46 -4.70 22.49 2.18
C GLU A 46 -3.50 22.25 1.26
N GLU A 47 -3.11 20.98 1.08
CA GLU A 47 -2.02 20.57 0.19
C GLU A 47 -2.43 20.49 -1.30
N SER A 48 -3.72 20.58 -1.64
CA SER A 48 -4.21 20.29 -3.01
C SER A 48 -3.59 21.16 -4.12
N SER A 49 -3.09 22.35 -3.80
CA SER A 49 -2.45 23.26 -4.76
C SER A 49 -0.93 23.09 -4.91
N SER A 50 -0.28 22.28 -4.08
CA SER A 50 1.19 22.15 -4.08
C SER A 50 1.72 21.17 -5.15
N GLY A 51 0.83 20.39 -5.78
CA GLY A 51 1.22 19.34 -6.72
C GLY A 51 1.77 18.07 -6.06
N THR A 52 1.64 17.95 -4.73
CA THR A 52 2.09 16.79 -3.96
C THR A 52 0.97 15.82 -3.59
N VAL A 53 -0.28 16.19 -3.86
CA VAL A 53 -1.43 15.33 -3.59
C VAL A 53 -1.60 14.34 -4.74
N TRP A 54 -1.78 13.08 -4.37
CA TRP A 54 -2.12 12.00 -5.28
C TRP A 54 -3.40 11.32 -4.84
N THR A 55 -4.27 10.98 -5.79
CA THR A 55 -5.50 10.24 -5.51
C THR A 55 -5.29 8.75 -5.76
N LEU A 56 -5.52 7.94 -4.73
CA LEU A 56 -5.60 6.51 -4.86
C LEU A 56 -7.00 6.11 -5.33
N ILE A 57 -7.07 5.36 -6.43
CA ILE A 57 -8.31 4.73 -6.91
C ILE A 57 -8.15 3.22 -6.99
N GLU A 58 -9.25 2.48 -6.85
CA GLU A 58 -9.28 1.03 -7.04
C GLU A 58 -10.33 0.66 -8.09
N LYS A 59 -9.92 -0.09 -9.12
CA LYS A 59 -10.79 -0.51 -10.21
C LYS A 59 -10.41 -1.93 -10.67
N HIS A 60 -11.40 -2.81 -10.76
CA HIS A 60 -11.22 -4.22 -11.17
C HIS A 60 -10.07 -4.95 -10.43
N LYS A 61 -9.95 -4.73 -9.10
CA LYS A 61 -8.88 -5.29 -8.25
C LYS A 61 -7.47 -4.77 -8.55
N GLN A 62 -7.35 -3.69 -9.31
CA GLN A 62 -6.10 -2.97 -9.54
C GLN A 62 -6.18 -1.60 -8.88
N ARG A 63 -5.04 -1.12 -8.39
CA ARG A 63 -4.91 0.21 -7.81
C ARG A 63 -4.16 1.13 -8.77
N TYR A 64 -4.57 2.39 -8.78
CA TYR A 64 -3.92 3.43 -9.58
C TYR A 64 -3.70 4.64 -8.68
N ILE A 65 -2.59 5.33 -8.89
CA ILE A 65 -2.31 6.61 -8.25
C ILE A 65 -2.38 7.67 -9.33
N LEU A 66 -3.44 8.47 -9.25
CA LEU A 66 -3.65 9.60 -10.15
C LEU A 66 -3.04 10.84 -9.52
N GLU A 67 -2.43 11.67 -10.33
CA GLU A 67 -1.98 12.98 -9.87
C GLU A 67 -3.15 13.86 -9.44
N GLY A 68 -2.95 14.61 -8.37
CA GLY A 68 -3.81 15.70 -7.97
C GLY A 68 -4.98 15.25 -7.10
N PHE A 69 -5.78 16.23 -6.72
CA PHE A 69 -6.92 16.07 -5.84
C PHE A 69 -8.20 15.78 -6.64
N HIS A 70 -8.53 14.49 -6.80
CA HIS A 70 -9.79 14.06 -7.42
C HIS A 70 -10.84 13.78 -6.35
N ILE A 71 -12.11 14.03 -6.68
CA ILE A 71 -13.24 13.90 -5.74
C ILE A 71 -14.21 12.77 -6.10
N LYS A 72 -13.93 11.97 -7.12
CA LYS A 72 -14.79 10.85 -7.56
C LYS A 72 -14.03 9.54 -7.53
N ASP A 73 -14.73 8.45 -7.19
CA ASP A 73 -14.26 7.06 -7.26
C ASP A 73 -12.84 6.84 -6.66
N ARG A 74 -12.62 7.40 -5.48
CA ARG A 74 -11.34 7.38 -4.77
C ARG A 74 -11.42 6.58 -3.48
N VAL A 75 -10.31 5.93 -3.15
CA VAL A 75 -10.11 5.22 -1.88
C VAL A 75 -9.55 6.16 -0.83
N GLY A 76 -8.67 7.09 -1.22
CA GLY A 76 -8.00 8.03 -0.33
C GLY A 76 -6.94 8.81 -1.09
N TYR A 77 -6.04 9.44 -0.35
CA TYR A 77 -4.98 10.29 -0.88
C TYR A 77 -3.61 9.90 -0.33
N ILE A 78 -2.57 10.23 -1.07
CA ILE A 78 -1.18 10.16 -0.63
C ILE A 78 -0.58 11.56 -0.84
N ILE A 79 0.20 12.01 0.12
CA ILE A 79 0.92 13.29 0.02
C ILE A 79 2.41 12.97 -0.10
N THR A 80 3.11 13.66 -0.99
CA THR A 80 4.53 13.44 -1.29
C THR A 80 5.39 14.65 -0.96
N ALA A 81 6.67 14.45 -0.64
CA ALA A 81 7.59 15.58 -0.47
C ALA A 81 8.00 16.18 -1.83
N ILE A 82 8.08 15.34 -2.86
CA ILE A 82 8.43 15.76 -4.22
C ILE A 82 7.13 15.96 -5.02
N PRO A 83 6.88 17.17 -5.57
CA PRO A 83 5.69 17.43 -6.37
C PRO A 83 5.81 16.77 -7.74
N ASN A 84 4.68 16.49 -8.37
CA ASN A 84 4.68 15.84 -9.67
C ASN A 84 4.90 16.84 -10.84
N THR A 85 5.19 16.31 -12.03
CA THR A 85 5.37 17.05 -13.30
C THR A 85 4.23 16.85 -14.32
N ASN A 86 3.00 16.65 -13.89
CA ASN A 86 1.80 16.31 -14.68
C ASN A 86 1.69 14.86 -15.24
N ILE A 87 1.93 13.80 -14.44
CA ILE A 87 1.91 12.38 -14.88
C ILE A 87 0.93 11.50 -14.06
N ASN A 88 0.15 10.65 -14.74
CA ASN A 88 -0.71 9.62 -14.12
C ASN A 88 -0.01 8.26 -14.04
N ILE A 89 -0.09 7.60 -12.88
CA ILE A 89 0.64 6.35 -12.60
C ILE A 89 -0.33 5.18 -12.34
N LYS A 90 -0.10 4.08 -13.04
CA LYS A 90 -0.69 2.78 -12.69
C LYS A 90 0.25 2.09 -11.72
N LEU A 91 -0.21 1.85 -10.49
CA LEU A 91 0.54 1.04 -9.57
C LEU A 91 0.31 -0.45 -9.87
N GLU A 92 1.40 -1.16 -10.11
CA GLU A 92 1.40 -2.59 -9.86
C GLU A 92 1.76 -2.79 -8.39
N VAL A 93 0.72 -2.81 -7.54
CA VAL A 93 0.91 -3.30 -6.17
C VAL A 93 1.09 -4.82 -6.28
N ILE A 94 2.33 -5.24 -6.52
CA ILE A 94 2.75 -6.60 -6.24
C ILE A 94 2.68 -6.70 -4.71
N PHE A 95 1.50 -6.99 -4.18
CA PHE A 95 1.42 -7.58 -2.87
C PHE A 95 2.20 -8.88 -3.01
N GLU A 96 3.48 -8.87 -2.60
CA GLU A 96 4.16 -10.12 -2.33
C GLU A 96 3.18 -10.91 -1.49
N LYS A 97 2.76 -12.06 -2.03
CA LYS A 97 1.91 -12.97 -1.30
C LYS A 97 2.67 -13.29 -0.01
N LYS A 98 2.29 -12.61 1.08
CA LYS A 98 2.54 -12.99 2.47
C LYS A 98 2.03 -14.42 2.78
N LYS A 99 1.48 -15.11 1.78
CA LYS A 99 1.11 -16.52 1.76
C LYS A 99 2.31 -17.47 1.88
N ILE A 100 3.48 -17.16 1.32
CA ILE A 100 4.61 -18.11 1.35
C ILE A 100 5.23 -18.23 2.75
N LEU A 101 5.38 -17.11 3.48
CA LEU A 101 5.94 -17.15 4.84
C LEU A 101 5.00 -17.80 5.86
N GLN A 102 3.69 -17.60 5.77
CA GLN A 102 2.73 -18.23 6.68
C GLN A 102 2.58 -19.73 6.38
N GLU A 103 2.52 -20.14 5.10
CA GLU A 103 2.43 -21.56 4.72
C GLU A 103 3.71 -22.33 5.10
N GLN A 104 4.90 -21.74 4.90
CA GLN A 104 6.17 -22.34 5.33
C GLN A 104 6.29 -22.46 6.86
N GLN A 105 5.82 -21.47 7.62
CA GLN A 105 5.83 -21.54 9.08
C GLN A 105 4.87 -22.61 9.62
N VAL A 106 3.70 -22.76 8.99
CA VAL A 106 2.73 -23.81 9.36
C VAL A 106 3.27 -25.21 9.05
N GLU A 107 3.89 -25.41 7.88
CA GLU A 107 4.48 -26.70 7.48
C GLU A 107 5.66 -27.12 8.37
N VAL A 108 6.54 -26.18 8.72
CA VAL A 108 7.67 -26.43 9.65
C VAL A 108 7.18 -26.82 11.04
N GLN A 109 6.10 -26.19 11.54
CA GLN A 109 5.53 -26.53 12.84
C GLN A 109 4.87 -27.92 12.85
N GLN A 110 4.11 -28.26 11.81
CA GLN A 110 3.50 -29.59 11.67
C GLN A 110 4.56 -30.70 11.56
N THR A 111 5.64 -30.44 10.84
CA THR A 111 6.76 -31.40 10.69
C THR A 111 7.45 -31.65 12.04
N LYS A 112 7.71 -30.59 12.83
CA LYS A 112 8.29 -30.71 14.18
C LYS A 112 7.37 -31.49 15.12
N GLN A 113 6.07 -31.21 15.11
CA GLN A 113 5.09 -31.92 15.95
C GLN A 113 5.01 -33.40 15.60
N THR A 114 4.99 -33.73 14.31
CA THR A 114 4.95 -35.11 13.82
C THR A 114 6.22 -35.88 14.18
N PHE A 115 7.40 -35.24 14.06
CA PHE A 115 8.67 -35.83 14.46
C PHE A 115 8.71 -36.14 15.97
N LEU A 116 8.27 -35.20 16.81
CA LEU A 116 8.20 -35.41 18.26
C LEU A 116 7.23 -36.54 18.61
N GLN A 117 6.05 -36.60 17.98
CA GLN A 117 5.10 -37.70 18.19
C GLN A 117 5.69 -39.07 17.84
N LYS A 118 6.43 -39.17 16.72
CA LYS A 118 7.14 -40.40 16.35
C LYS A 118 8.23 -40.74 17.36
N LEU A 119 9.03 -39.76 17.78
CA LEU A 119 10.10 -39.96 18.75
C LEU A 119 9.55 -40.49 20.08
N PHE A 120 8.53 -39.84 20.66
CA PHE A 120 7.90 -40.26 21.92
C PHE A 120 7.08 -41.55 21.80
N GLY A 121 6.61 -41.91 20.62
CA GLY A 121 5.94 -43.18 20.36
C GLY A 121 6.89 -44.38 20.23
N ILE A 122 8.18 -44.14 19.93
CA ILE A 122 9.22 -45.19 19.82
C ILE A 122 9.85 -45.50 21.19
N PHE A 123 9.79 -44.57 22.16
CA PHE A 123 10.31 -44.75 23.52
C PHE A 123 9.29 -45.35 24.51
N ARG A 124 8.28 -46.10 24.02
CA ARG A 124 7.23 -46.70 24.85
C ARG A 124 7.08 -48.20 24.60
#